data_AF-A0A239LAA2-F1
#
_entry.id   AF-A0A239LAA2-F1
#
_cell.length_a   1.000
_cell.length_b   1.000
_cell.length_c   1.000
_cell.angle_alpha   90.00
_cell.angle_beta   90.00
_cell.angle_gamma   90.00
#
_symmetry.space_group_name_H-M   'P 1'
#
loop_
_entity.id
_entity.type
_entity.pdbx_description
1 polymer ?
#
loop_
_entity_poly.entity_id
_entity_poly.type
_entity_poly.pdbx_seq_one_letter_code
_entity_poly.pdbx_strand_id
1 'polypeptide(L)' 'MVNQGESYLDALELPTLAVNSKNEGESESKVWAISQLKVKGEGESVMYYTGFPIVNKELKGSSRLIHLP' A
#
# COMPACT_ATOMS: atom_id res chain seq x y z
N MET A 1 0.95 -23.55 -6.90
CA MET A 1 -0.32 -22.79 -6.76
C MET A 1 0.06 -21.40 -6.28
N VAL A 2 -0.01 -20.40 -7.17
CA VAL A 2 0.21 -19.01 -6.80
C VAL A 2 -1.15 -18.48 -6.33
N ASN A 3 -1.32 -18.25 -5.04
CA ASN A 3 -2.50 -17.56 -4.54
C ASN A 3 -2.38 -16.11 -4.99
N GLN A 4 -3.10 -15.75 -6.07
CA GLN A 4 -3.30 -14.36 -6.45
C GLN A 4 -4.08 -13.68 -5.33
N GLY A 5 -3.40 -12.79 -4.60
CA GLY A 5 -4.02 -11.99 -3.57
C GLY A 5 -4.79 -10.86 -4.22
N GLU A 6 -6.11 -11.01 -4.36
CA GLU A 6 -6.98 -9.91 -4.77
C GLU A 6 -7.03 -8.87 -3.64
N SER A 7 -6.33 -7.75 -3.83
CA SER A 7 -6.45 -6.58 -2.96
C SER A 7 -7.51 -5.65 -3.54
N TYR A 8 -8.70 -5.66 -2.96
CA TYR A 8 -9.77 -4.71 -3.26
C TYR A 8 -9.48 -3.37 -2.61
N LEU A 9 -8.59 -2.59 -3.24
CA LEU A 9 -8.63 -1.15 -3.08
C LEU A 9 -8.66 -0.57 -4.49
N ASP A 10 -9.87 -0.33 -4.98
CA ASP A 10 -10.07 0.65 -6.05
C ASP A 10 -9.28 1.88 -5.62
N ALA A 11 -8.34 2.29 -6.47
CA ALA A 11 -7.41 3.37 -6.18
C ALA A 11 -8.18 4.49 -5.50
N LEU A 12 -7.83 4.83 -4.26
CA LEU A 12 -8.33 6.04 -3.63
C LEU A 12 -7.67 7.20 -4.38
N GLU A 13 -8.28 7.59 -5.51
CA GLU A 13 -7.89 8.74 -6.32
C GLU A 13 -8.25 10.07 -5.63
N LEU A 14 -8.80 9.99 -4.42
CA LEU A 14 -9.15 11.12 -3.59
C LEU A 14 -8.18 11.24 -2.41
N PRO A 15 -7.77 12.47 -2.04
CA PRO A 15 -6.96 12.71 -0.87
C PRO A 15 -7.65 12.15 0.38
N THR A 16 -7.04 11.15 1.00
CA THR A 16 -7.60 10.45 2.16
C THR A 16 -6.81 10.82 3.40
N LEU A 17 -7.51 11.27 4.45
CA LEU A 17 -6.87 11.75 5.68
C LEU A 17 -5.92 10.71 6.29
N ALA A 18 -6.44 9.50 6.50
CA ALA A 18 -5.70 8.39 7.06
C ALA A 18 -5.99 7.11 6.27
N VAL A 19 -4.92 6.42 5.87
CA VAL A 19 -5.00 5.17 5.11
C VAL A 19 -4.33 4.07 5.93
N ASN A 20 -5.02 2.93 6.06
CA ASN A 20 -4.45 1.70 6.59
C ASN A 20 -4.60 0.61 5.53
N SER A 21 -3.48 0.04 5.10
CA SER A 21 -3.47 -0.92 3.99
C SER A 21 -2.58 -2.13 4.29
N LYS A 22 -3.05 -3.29 3.84
CA LYS A 22 -2.40 -4.59 4.05
C LYS A 22 -2.36 -5.34 2.73
N ASN A 23 -1.15 -5.62 2.25
CA ASN A 23 -0.91 -6.36 1.01
C ASN A 23 -0.19 -7.67 1.34
N GLU A 24 -0.73 -8.80 0.87
CA GLU A 24 -0.17 -10.13 1.07
C GLU A 24 -0.01 -10.85 -0.28
N GLY A 25 0.96 -11.76 -0.35
CA GLY A 25 1.25 -12.51 -1.56
C GLY A 25 1.82 -11.64 -2.68
N GLU A 26 1.48 -11.97 -3.91
CA GLU A 26 1.75 -11.14 -5.09
C GLU A 26 0.57 -10.19 -5.28
N SER A 27 0.76 -8.91 -4.97
CA SER A 27 -0.31 -7.90 -5.02
C SER A 27 0.23 -6.49 -5.28
N GLU A 28 -0.59 -5.67 -5.90
CA GLU A 28 -0.27 -4.26 -6.21
C GLU A 28 -1.39 -3.34 -5.70
N SER A 29 -1.06 -2.17 -5.14
CA SER A 29 -2.07 -1.20 -4.69
C SER A 29 -1.58 0.25 -4.78
N LYS A 30 -2.49 1.19 -4.96
CA LYS A 30 -2.20 2.63 -5.02
C LYS A 30 -3.14 3.44 -4.14
N VAL A 31 -2.60 4.40 -3.36
CA VAL A 31 -3.37 5.26 -2.44
C VAL A 31 -2.93 6.72 -2.47
N TRP A 32 -3.84 7.64 -2.13
CA TRP A 32 -3.51 9.04 -1.85
C TRP A 32 -3.76 9.34 -0.37
N ALA A 33 -2.69 9.46 0.42
CA ALA A 33 -2.76 9.74 1.85
C ALA A 33 -2.22 11.13 2.16
N ILE A 34 -2.94 11.94 2.95
CA ILE A 34 -2.54 13.32 3.26
C ILE A 34 -2.01 13.54 4.68
N SER A 35 -2.41 12.71 5.66
CA SER A 35 -1.96 12.87 7.05
C SER A 35 -1.29 11.61 7.59
N GLN A 36 -1.91 10.44 7.45
CA GLN A 36 -1.34 9.18 7.97
C GLN A 36 -1.43 8.06 6.95
N LEU A 37 -0.36 7.28 6.83
CA LEU A 37 -0.31 6.07 6.03
C LEU A 37 0.30 4.93 6.85
N LYS A 38 -0.51 3.93 7.18
CA LYS A 38 -0.06 2.68 7.80
C LYS A 38 -0.08 1.56 6.76
N VAL A 39 1.06 0.90 6.56
CA VAL A 39 1.22 -0.14 5.54
C VAL A 39 1.79 -1.40 6.16
N LYS A 40 1.17 -2.54 5.85
CA LYS A 40 1.73 -3.86 6.10
C LYS A 40 1.85 -4.63 4.79
N GLY A 41 3.07 -4.98 4.40
CA GLY A 41 3.37 -5.75 3.20
C GLY A 41 4.02 -7.08 3.54
N GLU A 42 3.55 -8.17 2.95
CA GLU A 42 4.17 -9.49 3.04
C GLU A 42 4.15 -10.17 1.66
N GLY A 43 5.17 -10.96 1.34
CA GLY A 43 5.33 -11.61 0.03
C GLY A 43 6.02 -10.72 -1.00
N GLU A 44 5.52 -10.71 -2.24
CA GLU A 44 6.04 -9.95 -3.37
C GLU A 44 5.14 -8.75 -3.70
N SER A 45 4.61 -8.11 -2.65
CA SER A 45 3.65 -7.01 -2.80
C SER A 45 4.30 -5.66 -3.10
N VAL A 46 3.62 -4.82 -3.89
CA VAL A 46 4.04 -3.44 -4.18
C VAL A 46 2.91 -2.47 -3.85
N MET A 47 3.22 -1.44 -3.07
CA MET A 47 2.30 -0.36 -2.77
C MET A 47 2.85 0.98 -3.25
N TYR A 48 2.02 1.73 -3.96
CA TYR A 48 2.29 3.09 -4.38
C TYR A 48 1.47 4.05 -3.54
N TYR A 49 2.07 5.17 -3.15
CA TYR A 49 1.34 6.24 -2.49
C TYR A 49 1.72 7.61 -3.04
N THR A 50 0.78 8.55 -3.01
CA THR A 50 1.01 9.98 -3.25
C THR A 50 0.53 10.80 -2.04
N GLY A 51 0.91 12.07 -1.98
CA GLY A 51 0.69 12.97 -0.85
C GLY A 51 1.84 12.96 0.17
N PHE A 52 1.70 13.72 1.25
CA PHE A 52 2.75 13.89 2.26
C PHE A 52 2.33 13.40 3.65
N PRO A 53 1.95 12.12 3.82
CA PRO A 53 1.53 11.59 5.10
C PRO A 53 2.72 11.25 5.99
N ILE A 54 2.47 11.11 7.29
CA ILE A 54 3.36 10.39 8.20
C ILE A 54 3.23 8.89 7.89
N VAL A 55 4.33 8.27 7.47
CA VAL A 55 4.36 6.87 7.04
C VAL A 55 4.82 5.96 8.18
N ASN A 56 4.00 4.96 8.50
CA ASN A 56 4.36 3.83 9.36
C ASN A 56 4.25 2.53 8.53
N LYS A 57 5.35 1.78 8.41
CA LYS A 57 5.41 0.61 7.53
C LYS A 57 6.03 -0.61 8.20
N GLU A 58 5.43 -1.76 7.94
CA GLU A 58 5.94 -3.09 8.28
C GLU A 58 6.01 -3.92 6.99
N LEU A 59 7.21 -4.10 6.43
CA LEU A 59 7.43 -4.81 5.17
C LEU A 59 8.23 -6.10 5.43
N LYS A 60 7.72 -7.23 4.95
CA LYS A 60 8.35 -8.55 5.00
C LYS A 60 8.48 -9.16 3.60
N GLY A 61 9.45 -10.06 3.42
CA GLY A 61 9.73 -10.67 2.12
C GLY A 61 10.30 -9.64 1.12
N SER A 62 9.79 -9.66 -0.10
CA SER A 62 10.17 -8.77 -1.20
C SER A 62 9.24 -7.56 -1.34
N SER A 63 8.42 -7.28 -0.31
CA SER A 63 7.43 -6.21 -0.37
C SER A 63 8.04 -4.81 -0.43
N ARG A 64 7.41 -3.91 -1.19
CA ARG A 64 7.90 -2.54 -1.48
C ARG A 64 6.82 -1.49 -1.26
N LEU A 65 7.24 -0.34 -0.74
CA LEU A 65 6.42 0.88 -0.65
C LEU A 65 7.11 2.00 -1.44
N ILE A 66 6.44 2.56 -2.43
CA ILE A 66 6.98 3.52 -3.41
C ILE A 66 6.18 4.83 -3.33
N HIS A 67 6.89 5.94 -3.13
CA HIS A 67 6.29 7.27 -3.20
C HIS A 67 6.24 7.74 -4.65
N LEU A 68 5.07 8.14 -5.11
CA LEU A 68 4.84 8.78 -6.39
C LEU A 68 4.88 10.31 -6.22
N PRO A 69 5.40 11.06 -7.21
CA PRO A 69 5.42 12.52 -7.19
C PRO A 69 4.02 13.14 -7.15
#